data_AF-A0A516Q451-F1
#
_entry.id   AF-A0A516Q451-F1
#
_cell.length_a   1.000
_cell.length_b   1.000
_cell.length_c   1.000
_cell.angle_alpha   90.00
_cell.angle_beta   90.00
_cell.angle_gamma   90.00
#
_symmetry.space_group_name_H-M   'P 1'
#
loop_
_entity.id
_entity.type
_entity.pdbx_description
1 polymer ?
#
loop_
_entity_poly.entity_id
_entity_poly.type
_entity_poly.pdbx_seq_one_letter_code
_entity_poly.pdbx_strand_id
1 'polypeptide(L)'
;MIFGIWPGAIAADLVTLEPIDCPPEQPQQTLQALQTLQGDSERFFIRSYRHFGPGAVDHAGAVATPADPGLYIGGGRQVDLVACYQSPTPDADGFAEFVRQAVRDVAGWGGGKVQVGEELNVPAPLDGGSPGCFEAVSAGVQAGLDERDRLDASVAIGVNSAGLADARFWQTLADAIGRDHIQRLDYICRRTTSHVAWGTT
;
A
#
# COMPACT_ATOMS: atom_id res chain seq x y z
N MET A 1 -13.67 2.42 -15.38
CA MET A 1 -13.43 2.76 -13.97
C MET A 1 -12.64 1.60 -13.37
N ILE A 2 -11.47 1.85 -12.78
CA ILE A 2 -10.59 0.80 -12.22
C ILE A 2 -10.70 0.92 -10.71
N PHE A 3 -11.32 -0.07 -10.05
CA PHE A 3 -11.36 -0.17 -8.60
C PHE A 3 -10.37 -1.23 -8.14
N GLY A 4 -9.68 -0.97 -7.04
CA GLY A 4 -8.94 -1.98 -6.29
C GLY A 4 -9.86 -2.55 -5.20
N ILE A 5 -9.94 -3.87 -5.09
CA ILE A 5 -10.60 -4.53 -3.96
C ILE A 5 -9.51 -5.03 -3.02
N TRP A 6 -9.78 -4.96 -1.73
CA TRP A 6 -8.91 -5.47 -0.69
C TRP A 6 -9.43 -6.82 -0.20
N PRO A 7 -8.91 -7.95 -0.72
CA PRO A 7 -9.17 -9.25 -0.16
C PRO A 7 -8.31 -9.50 1.08
N GLY A 8 -8.84 -10.31 1.97
CA GLY A 8 -8.24 -10.61 3.26
C GLY A 8 -9.11 -10.07 4.39
N ALA A 9 -9.08 -10.79 5.51
CA ALA A 9 -9.68 -10.32 6.75
C ALA A 9 -8.55 -9.76 7.61
N ILE A 10 -8.60 -8.47 7.94
CA ILE A 10 -7.87 -7.96 9.10
C ILE A 10 -8.83 -8.06 10.28
N ALA A 11 -8.40 -8.77 11.32
CA ALA A 11 -9.09 -8.83 12.61
C ALA A 11 -8.90 -7.53 13.40
N ALA A 12 -9.04 -6.38 12.74
CA ALA A 12 -8.98 -5.05 13.32
C ALA A 12 -9.90 -4.08 12.57
N ASP A 13 -10.49 -3.14 13.30
CA ASP A 13 -11.23 -2.03 12.73
C ASP A 13 -10.28 -1.12 11.93
N LEU A 14 -10.64 -0.73 10.72
CA LEU A 14 -9.73 0.03 9.83
C LEU A 14 -9.64 1.53 10.15
N VAL A 15 -10.40 2.00 11.13
CA VAL A 15 -10.40 3.38 11.62
C VAL A 15 -9.71 3.46 12.98
N THR A 16 -10.11 2.61 13.93
CA THR A 16 -9.54 2.59 15.28
C THR A 16 -8.29 1.70 15.39
N LEU A 17 -8.10 0.77 14.46
CA LEU A 17 -7.08 -0.28 14.47
C LEU A 17 -7.15 -1.21 15.70
N GLU A 18 -8.28 -1.21 16.39
CA GLU A 18 -8.57 -2.10 17.50
C GLU A 18 -9.00 -3.48 16.98
N PRO A 19 -8.66 -4.59 17.68
CA PRO A 19 -9.07 -5.91 17.26
C PRO A 19 -10.59 -6.05 17.11
N ILE A 20 -11.03 -6.74 16.05
CA ILE A 20 -12.42 -7.17 15.88
C ILE A 20 -12.47 -8.69 15.79
N ASP A 21 -13.50 -9.30 16.35
CA ASP A 21 -13.76 -10.73 16.18
C ASP A 21 -14.28 -10.97 14.75
N CYS A 22 -13.44 -11.58 13.91
CA CYS A 22 -13.80 -11.93 12.55
C CYS A 22 -13.49 -13.41 12.26
N PRO A 23 -14.30 -14.09 11.42
CA PRO A 23 -13.97 -15.43 10.95
C PRO A 23 -12.60 -15.48 10.26
N PRO A 24 -11.90 -16.62 10.30
CA PRO A 24 -10.65 -16.77 9.57
C PRO A 24 -10.88 -16.57 8.06
N GLU A 25 -9.83 -16.13 7.37
CA GLU A 25 -9.85 -16.01 5.92
C GLU A 25 -10.15 -17.37 5.26
N GLN A 26 -10.98 -17.36 4.22
CA GLN A 26 -11.32 -18.54 3.41
C GLN A 26 -10.85 -18.30 1.96
N PRO A 27 -9.58 -18.57 1.62
CA PRO A 27 -8.97 -18.12 0.38
C PRO A 27 -9.72 -18.55 -0.88
N GLN A 28 -10.29 -19.76 -0.91
CA GLN A 28 -11.05 -20.25 -2.06
C GLN A 28 -12.35 -19.47 -2.26
N GLN A 29 -13.05 -19.11 -1.18
CA GLN A 29 -14.26 -18.31 -1.25
C GLN A 29 -13.94 -16.87 -1.63
N THR A 30 -12.86 -16.30 -1.07
CA THR A 30 -12.34 -14.99 -1.47
C THR A 30 -12.02 -14.97 -2.96
N LEU A 31 -11.31 -15.97 -3.49
CA LEU A 31 -10.99 -16.05 -4.91
C LEU A 31 -12.25 -16.14 -5.79
N GLN A 32 -13.25 -16.94 -5.41
CA GLN A 32 -14.53 -17.01 -6.14
C GLN A 32 -15.28 -15.67 -6.13
N ALA A 33 -15.28 -14.98 -4.99
CA ALA A 33 -15.86 -13.65 -4.89
C ALA A 33 -15.12 -12.64 -5.78
N LEU A 34 -13.79 -12.67 -5.79
CA LEU A 34 -12.96 -11.82 -6.65
C LEU A 34 -13.21 -12.10 -8.14
N GLN A 35 -13.36 -13.37 -8.54
CA GLN A 35 -13.73 -13.73 -9.92
C GLN A 35 -15.09 -13.16 -10.30
N THR A 36 -16.06 -13.24 -9.39
CA THR A 36 -17.41 -12.68 -9.60
C THR A 36 -17.37 -11.15 -9.70
N LEU A 37 -16.61 -10.48 -8.83
CA LEU A 37 -16.48 -9.03 -8.81
C LEU A 37 -15.71 -8.47 -10.01
N GLN A 38 -14.73 -9.22 -10.52
CA GLN A 38 -14.01 -8.86 -11.73
C GLN A 38 -14.93 -8.89 -12.96
N GLY A 39 -15.82 -9.89 -13.05
CA GLY A 39 -16.65 -10.12 -14.22
C GLY A 39 -15.78 -10.23 -15.48
N ASP A 40 -16.16 -9.50 -16.53
CA ASP A 40 -15.45 -9.49 -17.81
C ASP A 40 -14.30 -8.46 -17.88
N SER A 41 -13.94 -7.82 -16.76
CA SER A 41 -12.87 -6.82 -16.77
C SER A 41 -11.51 -7.46 -17.04
N GLU A 42 -10.82 -6.98 -18.07
CA GLU A 42 -9.46 -7.44 -18.43
C GLU A 42 -8.42 -7.13 -17.35
N ARG A 43 -8.67 -6.11 -16.52
CA ARG A 43 -7.78 -5.70 -15.43
C ARG A 43 -8.54 -5.48 -14.13
N PHE A 44 -8.00 -6.03 -13.05
CA PHE A 44 -8.59 -5.94 -11.73
C PHE A 44 -7.51 -5.92 -10.65
N PHE A 45 -7.45 -4.86 -9.84
CA PHE A 45 -6.39 -4.73 -8.86
C PHE A 45 -6.78 -5.32 -7.51
N ILE A 46 -5.87 -6.10 -6.96
CA ILE A 46 -5.93 -6.69 -5.64
C ILE A 46 -5.03 -5.87 -4.73
N ARG A 47 -5.62 -5.00 -3.92
CA ARG A 47 -4.85 -4.22 -2.97
C ARG A 47 -4.30 -5.15 -1.90
N SER A 48 -3.03 -4.98 -1.56
CA SER A 48 -2.34 -5.79 -0.54
C SER A 48 -1.49 -4.86 0.31
N TYR A 49 -1.30 -5.18 1.58
CA TYR A 49 -0.45 -4.40 2.49
C TYR A 49 0.66 -5.28 3.04
N ARG A 50 1.86 -4.72 3.13
CA ARG A 50 2.98 -5.27 3.87
C ARG A 50 3.62 -4.16 4.69
N HIS A 51 4.10 -4.52 5.87
CA HIS A 51 4.57 -3.57 6.86
C HIS A 51 6.06 -3.78 7.11
N PHE A 52 6.84 -2.70 7.01
CA PHE A 52 8.24 -2.69 7.40
C PHE A 52 8.34 -2.24 8.86
N GLY A 53 8.76 -3.17 9.73
CA GLY A 53 8.92 -2.91 11.16
C GLY A 53 7.62 -3.07 11.97
N PRO A 54 7.71 -3.03 13.32
CA PRO A 54 6.57 -3.25 14.23
C PRO A 54 5.71 -2.00 14.51
N GLY A 55 6.04 -0.86 13.91
CA GLY A 55 5.45 0.45 14.20
C GLY A 55 6.14 1.21 15.33
N ALA A 56 5.87 2.51 15.42
CA ALA A 56 6.21 3.32 16.60
C ALA A 56 5.28 3.02 17.79
N VAL A 57 4.08 2.50 17.50
CA VAL A 57 3.09 2.01 18.47
C VAL A 57 2.59 0.67 17.96
N ASP A 58 2.54 -0.33 18.83
CA ASP A 58 2.02 -1.66 18.50
C ASP A 58 0.51 -1.59 18.19
N HIS A 59 0.06 -2.24 17.11
CA HIS A 59 -1.34 -2.29 16.73
C HIS A 59 -1.68 -3.54 15.92
N ALA A 60 -2.91 -4.05 16.08
CA ALA A 60 -3.36 -5.29 15.46
C ALA A 60 -3.47 -5.25 13.93
N GLY A 61 -3.36 -4.06 13.34
CA GLY A 61 -3.39 -3.84 11.89
C GLY A 61 -2.04 -4.01 11.17
N ALA A 62 -0.93 -4.23 11.89
CA ALA A 62 0.41 -4.39 11.32
C ALA A 62 0.65 -5.82 10.77
N VAL A 63 -0.33 -6.40 10.09
CA VAL A 63 -0.28 -7.76 9.54
C VAL A 63 -0.38 -7.69 8.02
N ALA A 64 0.52 -8.40 7.33
CA ALA A 64 0.47 -8.50 5.88
C ALA A 64 -0.90 -9.03 5.43
N THR A 65 -1.58 -8.28 4.58
CA THR A 65 -2.96 -8.60 4.18
C THR A 65 -3.16 -8.40 2.68
N PRO A 66 -3.45 -9.48 1.94
CA PRO A 66 -3.46 -10.88 2.38
C PRO A 66 -2.03 -11.38 2.68
N ALA A 67 -1.93 -12.49 3.42
CA ALA A 67 -0.63 -13.09 3.75
C ALA A 67 0.14 -13.58 2.50
N ASP A 68 -0.59 -14.13 1.52
CA ASP A 68 -0.05 -14.52 0.22
C ASP A 68 -0.90 -13.90 -0.91
N PRO A 69 -0.55 -12.69 -1.38
CA PRO A 69 -1.23 -12.04 -2.50
C PRO A 69 -1.22 -12.88 -3.79
N GLY A 70 -0.19 -13.73 -3.99
CA GLY A 70 -0.02 -14.53 -5.20
C GLY A 70 -1.20 -15.45 -5.49
N LEU A 71 -1.92 -15.89 -4.46
CA LEU A 71 -3.12 -16.72 -4.58
C LEU A 71 -4.27 -16.04 -5.34
N TYR A 72 -4.28 -14.71 -5.39
CA TYR A 72 -5.37 -13.94 -5.99
C TYR A 72 -5.01 -13.35 -7.37
N ILE A 73 -3.78 -13.54 -7.83
CA ILE A 73 -3.27 -13.02 -9.09
C ILE A 73 -3.58 -13.96 -10.27
N GLY A 74 -3.68 -13.41 -11.48
CA GLY A 74 -3.93 -14.15 -12.71
C GLY A 74 -5.32 -13.91 -13.29
N GLY A 75 -5.55 -14.37 -14.53
CA GLY A 75 -6.83 -14.15 -15.22
C GLY A 75 -7.21 -12.67 -15.34
N GLY A 76 -6.23 -11.77 -15.50
CA GLY A 76 -6.43 -10.31 -15.53
C GLY A 76 -6.32 -9.60 -14.16
N ARG A 77 -6.27 -10.35 -13.05
CA ARG A 77 -6.02 -9.78 -11.72
C ARG A 77 -4.53 -9.49 -11.54
N GLN A 78 -4.23 -8.31 -11.00
CA GLN A 78 -2.88 -7.83 -10.71
C GLN A 78 -2.83 -7.25 -9.30
N VAL A 79 -1.64 -7.20 -8.69
CA VAL A 79 -1.51 -6.67 -7.33
C VAL A 79 -1.38 -5.14 -7.32
N ASP A 80 -1.94 -4.52 -6.29
CA ASP A 80 -1.66 -3.15 -5.85
C ASP A 80 -1.05 -3.23 -4.44
N LEU A 81 0.27 -3.39 -4.37
CA LEU A 81 0.98 -3.68 -3.12
C LEU A 81 1.41 -2.39 -2.43
N VAL A 82 0.95 -2.18 -1.21
CA VAL A 82 1.37 -1.09 -0.33
C VAL A 82 2.52 -1.57 0.55
N ALA A 83 3.64 -0.87 0.47
CA ALA A 83 4.77 -1.03 1.37
C ALA A 83 4.69 0.05 2.47
N CYS A 84 4.14 -0.28 3.63
CA CYS A 84 3.98 0.62 4.76
C CYS A 84 5.31 0.76 5.52
N TYR A 85 5.69 1.98 5.88
CA TYR A 85 6.85 2.28 6.72
C TYR A 85 6.42 2.43 8.18
N GLN A 86 6.69 1.39 8.96
CA GLN A 86 6.32 1.28 10.37
C GLN A 86 7.54 0.96 11.23
N SER A 87 8.52 1.86 11.25
CA SER A 87 9.72 1.69 12.07
C SER A 87 9.64 2.49 13.38
N PRO A 88 10.14 1.95 14.52
CA PRO A 88 10.28 2.71 15.76
C PRO A 88 11.50 3.66 15.75
N THR A 89 12.43 3.47 14.80
CA THR A 89 13.64 4.29 14.62
C THR A 89 13.83 4.64 13.14
N PRO A 90 14.45 5.78 12.78
CA PRO A 90 14.70 6.10 11.38
C PRO A 90 15.52 5.00 10.70
N ASP A 91 14.99 4.39 9.64
CA ASP A 91 15.67 3.34 8.86
C ASP A 91 15.28 3.41 7.38
N ALA A 92 15.86 4.40 6.68
CA ALA A 92 15.59 4.62 5.26
C ALA A 92 16.20 3.52 4.37
N ASP A 93 17.38 3.01 4.72
CA ASP A 93 18.07 1.97 3.93
C ASP A 93 17.35 0.61 4.04
N GLY A 94 16.90 0.24 5.24
CA GLY A 94 16.11 -0.97 5.45
C GLY A 94 14.79 -0.92 4.71
N PHE A 95 14.10 0.22 4.75
CA PHE A 95 12.87 0.40 3.99
C PHE A 95 13.10 0.43 2.47
N ALA A 96 14.21 1.00 2.01
CA ALA A 96 14.59 0.96 0.59
C ALA A 96 14.75 -0.48 0.08
N GLU A 97 15.46 -1.36 0.81
CA GLU A 97 15.57 -2.77 0.41
C GLU A 97 14.23 -3.49 0.49
N PHE A 98 13.40 -3.18 1.49
CA PHE A 98 12.04 -3.70 1.58
C PHE A 98 11.20 -3.36 0.35
N VAL A 99 11.30 -2.12 -0.16
CA VAL A 99 10.63 -1.70 -1.39
C VAL A 99 11.22 -2.36 -2.64
N ARG A 100 12.55 -2.57 -2.72
CA ARG A 100 13.13 -3.36 -3.83
C ARG A 100 12.54 -4.76 -3.86
N GLN A 101 12.42 -5.41 -2.70
CA GLN A 101 11.81 -6.72 -2.62
C GLN A 101 10.33 -6.70 -3.03
N ALA A 102 9.57 -5.68 -2.63
CA ALA A 102 8.19 -5.49 -3.08
C ALA A 102 8.11 -5.41 -4.62
N VAL A 103 8.99 -4.63 -5.28
CA VAL A 103 9.02 -4.53 -6.74
C VAL A 103 9.37 -5.86 -7.40
N ARG A 104 10.36 -6.61 -6.88
CA ARG A 104 10.71 -7.95 -7.36
C ARG A 104 9.53 -8.91 -7.30
N ASP A 105 8.79 -8.90 -6.19
CA ASP A 105 7.64 -9.77 -5.99
C ASP A 105 6.50 -9.41 -6.96
N VAL A 106 6.15 -8.12 -7.06
CA VAL A 106 5.11 -7.66 -8.01
C VAL A 106 5.50 -7.98 -9.45
N ALA A 107 6.76 -7.80 -9.82
CA ALA A 107 7.26 -8.21 -11.14
C ALA A 107 7.13 -9.72 -11.34
N GLY A 108 7.50 -10.52 -10.35
CA GLY A 108 7.39 -11.98 -10.36
C GLY A 108 5.95 -12.49 -10.50
N TRP A 109 4.97 -11.73 -10.03
CA TRP A 109 3.54 -12.03 -10.19
C TRP A 109 2.95 -11.56 -11.53
N GLY A 110 3.76 -11.04 -12.45
CA GLY A 110 3.31 -10.60 -13.78
C GLY A 110 2.97 -9.11 -13.86
N GLY A 111 3.46 -8.30 -12.91
CA GLY A 111 3.29 -6.85 -12.89
C GLY A 111 2.11 -6.37 -12.05
N GLY A 112 2.00 -5.06 -11.91
CA GLY A 112 1.01 -4.44 -11.03
C GLY A 112 1.45 -3.07 -10.54
N LYS A 113 1.17 -2.77 -9.27
CA LYS A 113 1.55 -1.51 -8.63
C LYS A 113 2.26 -1.76 -7.31
N VAL A 114 3.21 -0.88 -7.00
CA VAL A 114 3.78 -0.71 -5.66
C VAL A 114 3.51 0.72 -5.21
N GLN A 115 2.86 0.86 -4.05
CA GLN A 115 2.72 2.14 -3.35
C GLN A 115 3.76 2.20 -2.25
N VAL A 116 4.57 3.25 -2.25
CA VAL A 116 5.62 3.47 -1.26
C VAL A 116 5.09 4.37 -0.15
N GLY A 117 4.98 3.81 1.05
CA GLY A 117 4.35 4.45 2.20
C GLY A 117 2.83 4.43 2.14
N GLU A 118 2.21 4.64 3.31
CA GLU A 118 0.78 4.70 3.52
C GLU A 118 0.41 5.88 4.44
N GLU A 119 -0.21 6.90 3.86
CA GLU A 119 -0.83 8.03 4.56
C GLU A 119 0.13 8.78 5.49
N LEU A 120 1.27 9.23 4.96
CA LEU A 120 2.30 9.97 5.71
C LEU A 120 1.78 11.26 6.38
N ASN A 121 0.61 11.76 5.98
CA ASN A 121 -0.05 12.90 6.61
C ASN A 121 -0.89 12.53 7.84
N VAL A 122 -0.94 11.25 8.21
CA VAL A 122 -1.64 10.75 9.40
C VAL A 122 -0.61 10.32 10.45
N PRO A 123 -0.75 10.76 11.71
CA PRO A 123 0.17 10.37 12.77
C PRO A 123 0.06 8.87 13.11
N ALA A 124 0.84 8.44 14.11
CA ALA A 124 0.80 7.08 14.63
C ALA A 124 -0.65 6.69 14.96
N PRO A 125 -1.07 5.45 14.64
CA PRO A 125 -0.24 4.29 14.24
C PRO A 125 0.12 4.18 12.75
N LEU A 126 -0.24 5.14 11.89
CA LEU A 126 0.14 5.11 10.46
C LEU A 126 1.56 5.65 10.22
N ASP A 127 2.04 5.55 8.98
CA ASP A 127 3.43 5.82 8.61
C ASP A 127 3.91 7.22 8.99
N GLY A 128 3.02 8.22 8.99
CA GLY A 128 3.35 9.60 9.40
C GLY A 128 3.74 9.72 10.88
N GLY A 129 3.41 8.71 11.70
CA GLY A 129 3.87 8.60 13.08
C GLY A 129 5.25 8.00 13.27
N SER A 130 5.81 7.35 12.24
CA SER A 130 7.12 6.71 12.32
C SER A 130 8.26 7.73 12.12
N PRO A 131 9.32 7.70 12.96
CA PRO A 131 10.47 8.58 12.79
C PRO A 131 11.13 8.44 11.41
N GLY A 132 11.45 9.57 10.78
CA GLY A 132 12.13 9.60 9.49
C GLY A 132 11.27 9.12 8.30
N CYS A 133 9.94 9.20 8.40
CA CYS A 133 9.03 8.65 7.39
C CYS A 133 9.19 9.28 6.00
N PHE A 134 9.49 10.59 5.89
CA PHE A 134 9.72 11.24 4.60
C PHE A 134 11.04 10.80 3.98
N GLU A 135 12.10 10.68 4.76
CA GLU A 135 13.40 10.17 4.33
C GLU A 135 13.29 8.71 3.88
N ALA A 136 12.58 7.88 4.64
CA ALA A 136 12.34 6.48 4.29
C ALA A 136 11.53 6.37 2.99
N VAL A 137 10.39 7.08 2.86
CA VAL A 137 9.60 7.05 1.62
C VAL A 137 10.40 7.57 0.42
N SER A 138 11.21 8.61 0.60
CA SER A 138 12.11 9.07 -0.46
C SER A 138 13.07 7.97 -0.92
N ALA A 139 13.78 7.33 0.03
CA ALA A 139 14.69 6.23 -0.27
C ALA A 139 13.97 5.03 -0.90
N GLY A 140 12.77 4.71 -0.42
CA GLY A 140 11.90 3.67 -0.97
C GLY A 140 11.47 3.95 -2.41
N VAL A 141 11.06 5.19 -2.71
CA VAL A 141 10.67 5.60 -4.08
C VAL A 141 11.85 5.46 -5.02
N GLN A 142 13.03 5.97 -4.65
CA GLN A 142 14.25 5.85 -5.45
C GLN A 142 14.58 4.38 -5.70
N ALA A 143 14.62 3.58 -4.64
CA ALA A 143 14.93 2.16 -4.72
C ALA A 143 13.94 1.37 -5.58
N GLY A 144 12.64 1.68 -5.48
CA GLY A 144 11.59 1.04 -6.27
C GLY A 144 11.67 1.40 -7.75
N LEU A 145 11.89 2.67 -8.08
CA LEU A 145 12.07 3.12 -9.46
C LEU A 145 13.32 2.50 -10.09
N ASP A 146 14.44 2.50 -9.39
CA ASP A 146 15.70 1.91 -9.87
C ASP A 146 15.56 0.40 -10.07
N GLU A 147 14.89 -0.30 -9.16
CA GLU A 147 14.68 -1.74 -9.25
C GLU A 147 13.73 -2.11 -10.40
N ARG A 148 12.67 -1.33 -10.61
CA ARG A 148 11.75 -1.49 -11.75
C ARG A 148 12.52 -1.36 -13.06
N ASP A 149 13.32 -0.31 -13.20
CA ASP A 149 14.08 -0.02 -14.41
C ASP A 149 15.17 -1.08 -14.65
N ARG A 150 15.84 -1.53 -13.58
CA ARG A 150 16.83 -2.63 -13.62
C ARG A 150 16.24 -3.95 -14.13
N LEU A 151 14.98 -4.22 -13.78
CA LEU A 151 14.26 -5.44 -14.15
C LEU A 151 13.51 -5.32 -15.49
N ASP A 152 13.43 -4.12 -16.08
CA ASP A 152 12.51 -3.80 -17.20
C ASP A 152 11.07 -4.28 -16.89
N ALA A 153 10.63 -4.04 -15.64
CA ALA A 153 9.41 -4.63 -15.11
C ALA A 153 8.17 -3.74 -15.34
N SER A 154 7.05 -4.36 -15.67
CA SER A 154 5.74 -3.69 -15.77
C SER A 154 5.12 -3.43 -14.38
N VAL A 155 5.79 -2.63 -13.54
CA VAL A 155 5.37 -2.26 -12.19
C VAL A 155 5.20 -0.75 -12.10
N ALA A 156 4.00 -0.27 -11.79
CA ALA A 156 3.78 1.15 -11.54
C ALA A 156 4.16 1.53 -10.10
N ILE A 157 4.89 2.62 -9.91
CA ILE A 157 5.34 3.12 -8.61
C ILE A 157 4.59 4.41 -8.26
N GLY A 158 4.10 4.50 -7.02
CA GLY A 158 3.38 5.69 -6.57
C GLY A 158 3.43 5.90 -5.07
N VAL A 159 2.78 6.98 -4.63
CA VAL A 159 2.65 7.39 -3.22
C VAL A 159 1.20 7.81 -2.95
N ASN A 160 0.83 7.99 -1.68
CA ASN A 160 -0.53 8.40 -1.32
C ASN A 160 -0.62 9.43 -0.18
N SER A 161 -1.86 9.84 0.06
CA SER A 161 -2.27 10.62 1.24
C SER A 161 -3.66 10.23 1.72
N ALA A 162 -3.93 10.41 3.01
CA ALA A 162 -5.27 10.36 3.58
C ALA A 162 -6.04 11.66 3.30
N GLY A 163 -7.28 11.56 2.85
CA GLY A 163 -8.17 12.72 2.74
C GLY A 163 -7.66 13.81 1.79
N LEU A 164 -7.99 15.07 2.07
CA LEU A 164 -7.39 16.23 1.40
C LEU A 164 -6.16 16.67 2.20
N ALA A 165 -4.99 16.10 1.88
CA ALA A 165 -3.75 16.59 2.47
C ALA A 165 -3.48 18.04 2.03
N ASP A 166 -2.95 18.83 2.94
CA ASP A 166 -2.68 20.25 2.70
C ASP A 166 -1.47 20.47 1.78
N ALA A 167 -1.32 21.69 1.29
CA ALA A 167 -0.21 22.04 0.40
C ALA A 167 1.17 21.87 1.05
N ARG A 168 1.27 22.00 2.38
CA ARG A 168 2.54 21.87 3.10
C ARG A 168 2.99 20.41 3.12
N PHE A 169 2.07 19.47 3.31
CA PHE A 169 2.36 18.04 3.20
C PHE A 169 2.92 17.71 1.82
N TRP A 170 2.22 18.12 0.76
CA TRP A 170 2.66 17.83 -0.61
C TRP A 170 4.01 18.49 -0.94
N GLN A 171 4.24 19.71 -0.46
CA GLN A 171 5.54 20.37 -0.61
C GLN A 171 6.64 19.59 0.10
N THR A 172 6.41 19.19 1.36
CA THR A 172 7.37 18.39 2.15
C THR A 172 7.70 17.07 1.46
N LEU A 173 6.68 16.36 0.97
CA LEU A 173 6.86 15.08 0.28
C LEU A 173 7.62 15.26 -1.05
N ALA A 174 7.26 16.28 -1.83
CA ALA A 174 7.94 16.58 -3.09
C ALA A 174 9.41 16.98 -2.88
N ASP A 175 9.70 17.77 -1.84
CA ASP A 175 11.06 18.16 -1.48
C ASP A 175 11.88 16.95 -1.01
N ALA A 176 11.27 16.03 -0.25
CA ALA A 176 11.94 14.81 0.21
C ALA A 176 12.26 13.84 -0.96
N ILE A 177 11.30 13.58 -1.84
CA ILE A 177 11.47 12.65 -2.99
C ILE A 177 12.41 13.24 -4.05
N GLY A 178 12.36 14.56 -4.24
CA GLY A 178 13.13 15.28 -5.24
C GLY A 178 12.45 15.27 -6.62
N ARG A 179 12.67 16.36 -7.38
CA ARG A 179 11.96 16.62 -8.65
C ARG A 179 12.12 15.51 -9.68
N ASP A 180 13.32 14.96 -9.83
CA ASP A 180 13.62 13.96 -10.87
C ASP A 180 12.85 12.65 -10.62
N HIS A 181 12.68 12.27 -9.35
CA HIS A 181 11.92 11.07 -8.98
C HIS A 181 10.41 11.32 -9.02
N ILE A 182 9.94 12.51 -8.64
CA ILE A 182 8.51 12.89 -8.78
C ILE A 182 8.04 12.76 -10.23
N GLN A 183 8.87 13.17 -11.20
CA GLN A 183 8.53 13.05 -12.62
C GLN A 183 8.48 11.61 -13.13
N ARG A 184 9.07 10.67 -12.40
CA ARG A 184 9.10 9.23 -12.72
C ARG A 184 8.01 8.43 -11.99
N LEU A 185 7.28 9.04 -11.06
CA LEU A 185 6.13 8.40 -10.41
C LEU A 185 5.01 8.17 -11.43
N ASP A 186 4.43 6.98 -11.39
CA ASP A 186 3.35 6.61 -12.30
C ASP A 186 1.98 7.08 -11.78
N TYR A 187 1.86 7.26 -10.46
CA TYR A 187 0.63 7.75 -9.85
C TYR A 187 0.85 8.40 -8.47
N ILE A 188 -0.08 9.29 -8.12
CA ILE A 188 -0.32 9.76 -6.77
C ILE A 188 -1.78 9.42 -6.47
N CYS A 189 -2.03 8.61 -5.45
CA CYS A 189 -3.40 8.21 -5.11
C CYS A 189 -3.86 8.87 -3.81
N ARG A 190 -5.18 8.95 -3.66
CA ARG A 190 -5.83 9.58 -2.52
C ARG A 190 -6.80 8.60 -1.92
N ARG A 191 -6.73 8.38 -0.60
CA ARG A 191 -7.77 7.67 0.12
C ARG A 191 -8.84 8.66 0.55
N THR A 192 -10.07 8.48 0.06
CA THR A 192 -11.22 9.25 0.53
C THR A 192 -12.05 8.39 1.49
N THR A 193 -12.07 8.75 2.77
CA THR A 193 -13.09 8.26 3.69
C THR A 193 -14.34 9.10 3.49
N SER A 194 -15.34 8.56 2.79
CA SER A 194 -16.70 9.08 2.89
C SER A 194 -17.27 8.64 4.24
N HIS A 195 -17.49 9.58 5.15
CA HIS A 195 -18.41 9.35 6.28
C HIS A 195 -19.79 9.08 5.70
N VAL A 196 -20.12 7.80 5.51
CA VAL A 196 -21.51 7.39 5.35
C VAL A 196 -22.11 7.49 6.74
N ALA A 197 -22.78 8.61 7.02
CA ALA A 197 -23.68 8.70 8.15
C ALA A 197 -24.78 7.67 7.91
N TRP A 198 -24.71 6.54 8.61
CA TRP A 198 -25.84 5.63 8.72
C TRP A 198 -26.94 6.35 9.50
N GLY A 199 -27.79 7.05 8.76
CA GLY A 199 -29.05 7.56 9.28
C GLY A 199 -29.91 6.36 9.67
N THR A 200 -30.12 6.19 10.96
CA THR A 200 -31.21 5.37 11.49
C THR A 200 -32.53 5.89 10.95
N THR A 201 -33.21 5.07 10.16
CA THR A 201 -34.67 5.12 9.97
C THR A 201 -35.26 3.83 10.50
#